data_AF-A0A2X1NXG9-F1
#
_entry.id   AF-A0A2X1NXG9-F1
#
_cell.length_a   1.000
_cell.length_b   1.000
_cell.length_c   1.000
_cell.angle_alpha   90.00
_cell.angle_beta   90.00
_cell.angle_gamma   90.00
#
_symmetry.space_group_name_H-M   'P 1'
#
loop_
_entity.id
_entity.type
_entity.pdbx_description
1 polymer ?
#
loop_
_entity_poly.entity_id
_entity_poly.type
_entity_poly.pdbx_seq_one_letter_code
_entity_poly.pdbx_strand_id
1 'polypeptide(L)' 'MVHKARLNAACARALKTKVWRLSGIKSILEKGLDKQPVQDPKPDLLSTMEHENVRGSEYYH' A
#
# COMPACT_ATOMS: atom_id res chain seq x y z
N MET A 1 -26.76 1.80 1.91
CA MET A 1 -26.10 2.78 2.79
C MET A 1 -24.73 2.26 3.18
N VAL A 2 -23.67 3.07 3.09
CA VAL A 2 -22.33 2.70 3.59
C VAL A 2 -22.36 2.81 5.11
N HIS A 3 -22.19 1.70 5.83
CA HIS A 3 -22.10 1.74 7.29
C HIS A 3 -20.79 2.38 7.74
N LYS A 4 -20.83 3.14 8.84
CA LYS A 4 -19.67 3.83 9.45
C LYS A 4 -18.46 2.91 9.60
N ALA A 5 -18.69 1.66 9.99
CA ALA A 5 -17.64 0.64 10.11
C ALA A 5 -16.93 0.35 8.78
N ARG A 6 -17.67 0.23 7.66
CA ARG A 6 -17.10 -0.02 6.34
C ARG A 6 -16.28 1.18 5.85
N LEU A 7 -16.79 2.40 6.08
CA LEU A 7 -16.06 3.61 5.72
C LEU A 7 -14.75 3.71 6.50
N ASN A 8 -14.77 3.46 7.81
CA ASN A 8 -13.57 3.48 8.64
C ASN A 8 -12.54 2.43 8.19
N ALA A 9 -12.99 1.21 7.86
CA ALA A 9 -12.12 0.16 7.34
C ALA A 9 -11.50 0.54 5.98
N ALA A 10 -12.28 1.16 5.08
CA ALA A 10 -11.78 1.67 3.81
C ALA A 10 -10.73 2.78 4.00
N CYS A 11 -10.98 3.74 4.91
CA CYS A 11 -10.03 4.80 5.24
C CYS A 11 -8.74 4.24 5.87
N ALA A 12 -8.85 3.27 6.78
CA ALA A 12 -7.69 2.61 7.38
C ALA A 12 -6.83 1.90 6.33
N ARG A 13 -7.45 1.20 5.38
CA ARG A 13 -6.76 0.60 4.23
C ARG A 13 -6.09 1.67 3.37
N ALA A 14 -6.80 2.74 3.06
CA ALA A 14 -6.30 3.82 2.22
C ALA A 14 -5.04 4.47 2.83
N LEU A 15 -5.00 4.64 4.16
CA LEU A 15 -3.79 5.11 4.87
C LEU A 15 -2.61 4.15 4.70
N LYS A 16 -2.82 2.84 4.92
CA LYS A 16 -1.76 1.82 4.73
C LYS A 16 -1.24 1.77 3.29
N THR A 17 -2.11 1.94 2.30
CA THR A 17 -1.76 1.88 0.88
C THR A 17 -1.44 3.24 0.25
N LYS A 18 -1.32 4.31 1.06
CA LYS A 18 -1.06 5.69 0.60
C LYS A 18 -2.03 6.20 -0.47
N VAL A 19 -3.30 5.82 -0.36
CA VAL A 19 -4.39 6.28 -1.23
C VAL A 19 -5.09 7.46 -0.56
N TRP A 20 -4.97 8.64 -1.14
CA TRP A 20 -5.52 9.88 -0.54
C TRP A 20 -6.72 10.47 -1.29
N ARG A 21 -7.00 9.95 -2.49
CA ARG A 21 -8.09 10.46 -3.34
C ARG A 21 -9.40 9.76 -3.01
N LEU A 22 -10.50 10.53 -3.04
CA LEU A 22 -11.86 10.00 -2.85
C LEU A 22 -12.19 8.88 -3.84
N SER A 23 -11.75 9.00 -5.10
CA SER A 23 -11.92 7.95 -6.12
C SER A 23 -11.30 6.61 -5.70
N GLY A 24 -10.16 6.65 -5.01
CA GLY A 24 -9.52 5.46 -4.46
C GLY A 24 -10.31 4.84 -3.31
N ILE A 25 -10.79 5.66 -2.37
CA ILE A 25 -11.66 5.20 -1.27
C ILE A 25 -12.96 4.59 -1.82
N LYS A 26 -13.55 5.21 -2.86
CA LYS A 26 -14.72 4.68 -3.56
C LYS A 26 -14.43 3.31 -4.16
N SER A 27 -13.30 3.16 -4.87
CA SER A 27 -12.91 1.87 -5.45
C SER A 27 -12.68 0.79 -4.39
N ILE A 28 -12.11 1.15 -3.23
CA ILE A 28 -11.97 0.24 -2.08
C ILE A 28 -13.33 -0.29 -1.61
N LEU A 29 -14.33 0.59 -1.49
CA LEU A 29 -15.68 0.22 -1.05
C LEU A 29 -16.47 -0.58 -2.10
N GLU A 30 -16.37 -0.19 -3.38
CA GLU A 30 -17.01 -0.84 -4.53
C GLU A 30 -16.49 -2.27 -4.71
N LYS A 31 -15.18 -2.47 -4.57
CA LYS A 31 -14.53 -3.77 -4.70
C LYS A 31 -14.53 -4.60 -3.40
N GLY A 32 -15.08 -4.07 -2.31
CA GLY A 32 -15.14 -4.75 -1.01
C GLY A 32 -13.77 -4.97 -0.35
N LEU A 33 -12.76 -4.19 -0.73
CA LEU A 33 -11.40 -4.32 -0.21
C LEU A 33 -11.31 -3.89 1.27
N ASP A 34 -12.32 -3.17 1.78
CA ASP A 34 -12.48 -2.83 3.19
C ASP A 34 -12.63 -4.06 4.10
N LYS A 35 -13.01 -5.21 3.54
CA LYS A 35 -13.19 -6.47 4.28
C LYS A 35 -12.01 -7.44 4.13
N GLN A 36 -11.07 -7.12 3.24
CA GLN A 36 -9.93 -7.99 2.97
C GLN A 36 -8.76 -7.66 3.90
N PRO A 37 -7.97 -8.67 4.30
CA PRO A 37 -6.73 -8.42 5.02
C PRO A 37 -5.82 -7.52 4.18
N VAL A 38 -5.25 -6.50 4.83
CA VAL A 38 -4.20 -5.67 4.23
C VAL A 38 -2.90 -6.37 4.51
N GLN A 39 -2.24 -6.89 3.47
CA GLN A 39 -0.88 -7.40 3.62
C GLN A 39 0.03 -6.26 4.06
N ASP A 40 0.77 -6.46 5.14
CA ASP A 40 1.78 -5.49 5.52
C ASP A 40 2.84 -5.41 4.42
N PRO A 41 3.40 -4.22 4.16
CA PRO A 41 4.48 -4.08 3.20
C PRO A 41 5.60 -5.03 3.62
N LYS A 42 5.90 -5.99 2.75
CA LYS A 42 7.02 -6.91 2.99
C LYS A 42 8.28 -6.07 3.10
N PRO A 43 9.14 -6.32 4.10
CA PRO A 43 10.45 -5.70 4.13
C PRO A 43 11.13 -6.02 2.81
N ASP A 44 11.75 -4.99 2.22
CA ASP A 44 12.57 -5.17 1.03
C ASP A 44 13.84 -5.92 1.44
N LEU A 45 13.78 -7.25 1.39
CA LEU A 45 14.89 -8.12 1.76
C LEU A 45 16.13 -7.87 0.89
N LEU A 46 15.92 -7.32 -0.32
CA LEU A 46 17.01 -6.98 -1.24
C LEU A 46 17.71 -5.67 -0.86
N SER A 47 17.03 -4.74 -0.17
CA SER A 47 17.66 -3.51 0.37
C SER A 47 18.75 -3.80 1.42
N THR A 48 18.73 -4.98 2.05
CA THR A 48 19.78 -5.39 3.00
C THR A 48 20.91 -6.19 2.35
N MET A 49 20.77 -6.58 1.09
CA MET A 49 21.77 -7.37 0.38
C MET A 49 22.75 -6.43 -0.32
N GLU A 50 23.80 -6.04 0.41
CA GLU A 50 24.96 -5.42 -0.22
C GLU A 50 25.71 -6.47 -1.03
N HIS A 51 25.72 -6.30 -2.35
CA HIS A 51 26.49 -7.14 -3.25
C HIS A 51 27.71 -6.37 -3.73
N GLU A 52 28.89 -6.98 -3.60
CA GLU A 52 30.17 -6.44 -4.05
C GLU A 52 30.15 -5.95 -5.52
N ASN A 53 29.30 -6.56 -6.36
CA ASN A 53 29.21 -6.28 -7.79
C ASN A 53 27.99 -5.46 -8.22
N VAL A 54 27.06 -5.13 -7.31
CA VAL A 54 25.90 -4.30 -7.66
C VAL A 54 26.25 -2.85 -7.36
N ARG A 55 26.49 -2.08 -8.42
CA ARG A 55 26.75 -0.65 -8.29
C ARG A 55 25.42 0.11 -8.34
N GLY A 56 25.24 1.00 -7.35
CA GLY A 56 24.03 1.80 -7.20
C GLY A 56 23.83 2.80 -8.35
N SER A 57 22.71 3.51 -8.32
CA SER A 57 22.33 4.52 -9.32
C SER A 57 23.36 5.63 -9.50
N GLU A 58 24.28 5.82 -8.57
CA GLU A 58 25.39 6.77 -8.68
C GLU A 58 26.47 6.35 -9.69
N TYR A 59 26.46 5.11 -10.20
CA TYR A 59 27.47 4.63 -11.15
C TYR A 59 27.12 4.87 -12.62
N TYR A 60 25.85 5.11 -12.92
CA TYR A 60 25.40 5.44 -14.28
C TYR A 60 25.12 6.94 -14.36
N HIS A 61 26.01 7.67 -15.03
CA HIS A 61 25.85 9.09 -15.37
C HIS A 61 25.62 9.27 -16.87
#